data_AF-W2PGS8-F1
#
_entry.id   AF-W2PGS8-F1
#
_cell.length_a   1.000
_cell.length_b   1.000
_cell.length_c   1.000
_cell.angle_alpha   90.00
_cell.angle_beta   90.00
_cell.angle_gamma   90.00
#
_symmetry.space_group_name_H-M   'P 1'
#
loop_
_entity.id
_entity.type
_entity.pdbx_description
1 polymer ?
#
loop_
_entity_poly.entity_id
_entity_poly.type
_entity_poly.pdbx_seq_one_letter_code
_entity_poly.pdbx_strand_id
1 'polypeptide(L)'
;MKSAAIVSAVLLIAGVTADTTSTTYPGRCETTKDCSTYGSNYACVSVDTSVAGLEQLSMCIPGSQVCSGRIAGLCPTFTSWPSKYRVIQPICAFVEVDNCDQQFNVTVTSSAGSNGTVDDNNDVTISSSSGNGTGTVQCYQRNFTVNDEYVVVNGIYQCLDKAKYVANNGGYIKNITDTVVEQCGWNTTSQTLCSGHGTCSPLVDFAQDYECKCNAGYNSSDYCNAITSNECSSVSQCGTEGTCDFDEGTSNGECMCSAGAKGNQCTQCDASASSDVVCSGHGTCGSDGVCTCSSDYNGTFCSDSTGTTGSSTSPSAATSVKVAISTIIATLLMAAFA
;
A
#
# COMPACT_ATOMS: atom_id res chain seq x y z
N MET A 1 31.21 -56.10 -8.78
CA MET A 1 32.09 -54.94 -8.97
C MET A 1 31.26 -53.82 -9.58
N LYS A 2 31.09 -52.72 -8.81
CA LYS A 2 30.69 -51.32 -9.17
C LYS A 2 29.40 -51.13 -9.98
N SER A 3 28.31 -50.64 -9.36
CA SER A 3 27.93 -49.21 -9.17
C SER A 3 27.52 -48.54 -10.49
N ALA A 4 26.37 -47.86 -10.63
CA ALA A 4 25.91 -46.78 -9.79
C ALA A 4 24.38 -46.61 -9.81
N ALA A 5 23.82 -46.26 -8.65
CA ALA A 5 22.48 -45.74 -8.48
C ALA A 5 22.47 -44.23 -8.81
N ILE A 6 21.51 -43.80 -9.61
CA ILE A 6 21.28 -42.38 -9.92
C ILE A 6 20.44 -41.81 -8.78
N VAL A 7 21.07 -41.01 -7.92
CA VAL A 7 20.41 -40.23 -6.88
C VAL A 7 19.82 -38.98 -7.54
N SER A 8 18.50 -38.92 -7.65
CA SER A 8 17.79 -37.67 -7.98
C SER A 8 18.01 -36.68 -6.84
N ALA A 9 18.79 -35.64 -7.11
CA ALA A 9 18.91 -34.49 -6.24
C ALA A 9 17.60 -33.68 -6.30
N VAL A 10 16.77 -33.81 -5.27
CA VAL A 10 15.69 -32.88 -4.99
C VAL A 10 16.35 -31.55 -4.62
N LEU A 11 16.33 -30.60 -5.57
CA LEU A 11 16.60 -29.20 -5.30
C LEU A 11 15.47 -28.67 -4.41
N LEU A 12 15.73 -28.60 -3.11
CA LEU A 12 14.97 -27.77 -2.17
C LEU A 12 15.20 -26.31 -2.55
N ILE A 13 14.36 -25.81 -3.45
CA ILE A 13 14.19 -24.37 -3.63
C ILE A 13 13.62 -23.92 -2.29
N ALA A 14 14.41 -23.18 -1.51
CA ALA A 14 13.91 -22.42 -0.39
C ALA A 14 12.92 -21.40 -0.98
N GLY A 15 11.64 -21.79 -1.05
CA GLY A 15 10.57 -20.86 -1.26
C GLY A 15 10.70 -19.83 -0.15
N VAL A 16 10.86 -18.57 -0.52
CA VAL A 16 10.52 -17.47 0.37
C VAL A 16 9.04 -17.69 0.64
N THR A 17 8.71 -18.29 1.77
CA THR A 17 7.33 -18.37 2.22
C THR A 17 6.91 -16.92 2.37
N ALA A 18 6.03 -16.44 1.48
CA ALA A 18 5.19 -15.31 1.80
C ALA A 18 4.65 -15.57 3.22
N ASP A 19 4.74 -14.57 4.07
CA ASP A 19 4.42 -14.66 5.50
C ASP A 19 2.90 -14.82 5.65
N THR A 20 2.40 -16.00 5.30
CA THR A 20 0.97 -16.35 5.25
C THR A 20 0.44 -16.78 6.61
N THR A 21 1.30 -16.90 7.62
CA THR A 21 0.95 -17.45 8.94
C THR A 21 0.48 -16.43 9.97
N SER A 22 0.60 -15.11 9.75
CA SER A 22 0.00 -14.13 10.66
C SER A 22 -1.44 -13.81 10.25
N THR A 23 -2.40 -14.60 10.73
CA THR A 23 -3.85 -14.31 10.63
C THR A 23 -4.31 -13.18 11.56
N THR A 24 -3.38 -12.46 12.20
CA THR A 24 -3.63 -11.68 13.42
C THR A 24 -3.54 -10.18 13.20
N TYR A 25 -4.18 -9.65 12.15
CA TYR A 25 -4.32 -8.21 11.98
C TYR A 25 -5.78 -7.84 11.67
N PRO A 26 -6.31 -6.76 12.28
CA PRO A 26 -7.69 -6.33 12.06
C PRO A 26 -8.01 -6.19 10.57
N GLY A 27 -9.10 -6.82 10.15
CA GLY A 27 -9.61 -6.70 8.79
C GLY A 27 -8.92 -7.53 7.72
N ARG A 28 -7.84 -8.28 8.03
CA ARG A 28 -7.19 -9.14 7.02
C ARG A 28 -8.21 -10.11 6.43
N CYS A 29 -8.22 -10.24 5.11
CA CYS A 29 -9.15 -11.11 4.39
C CYS A 29 -8.47 -11.74 3.18
N GLU A 30 -8.91 -12.92 2.77
CA GLU A 30 -8.55 -13.53 1.47
C GLU A 30 -9.72 -13.40 0.49
N THR A 31 -10.94 -13.41 1.02
CA THR A 31 -12.19 -13.28 0.26
C THR A 31 -13.16 -12.34 0.97
N THR A 32 -14.12 -11.80 0.23
CA THR A 32 -15.21 -10.98 0.81
C THR A 32 -16.01 -11.73 1.88
N LYS A 33 -16.02 -13.07 1.87
CA LYS A 33 -16.69 -13.86 2.90
C LYS A 33 -16.05 -13.68 4.28
N ASP A 34 -14.75 -13.45 4.34
CA ASP A 34 -14.01 -13.24 5.60
C ASP A 34 -14.43 -11.93 6.27
N CYS A 35 -14.94 -10.97 5.49
CA CYS A 35 -15.41 -9.68 5.97
C CYS A 35 -16.81 -9.71 6.60
N SER A 36 -17.50 -10.86 6.57
CA SER A 36 -18.84 -10.99 7.14
C SER A 36 -18.91 -10.68 8.64
N THR A 37 -17.80 -10.78 9.36
CA THR A 37 -17.70 -10.39 10.78
C THR A 37 -17.86 -8.89 11.02
N TYR A 38 -17.65 -8.06 10.00
CA TYR A 38 -17.81 -6.60 10.08
C TYR A 38 -19.15 -6.12 9.51
N GLY A 39 -19.89 -7.02 8.85
CA GLY A 39 -21.17 -6.72 8.21
C GLY A 39 -21.26 -7.30 6.80
N SER A 40 -22.49 -7.45 6.31
CA SER A 40 -22.74 -7.94 4.94
C SER A 40 -22.36 -6.95 3.84
N ASN A 41 -22.13 -5.69 4.21
CA ASN A 41 -21.78 -4.59 3.33
C ASN A 41 -20.27 -4.40 3.18
N TYR A 42 -19.41 -5.26 3.73
CA TYR A 42 -17.96 -5.16 3.55
C TYR A 42 -17.48 -5.97 2.36
N ALA A 43 -16.41 -5.51 1.73
CA ALA A 43 -15.70 -6.20 0.65
C ALA A 43 -14.23 -6.39 1.02
N CYS A 44 -13.66 -7.52 0.57
CA CYS A 44 -12.23 -7.74 0.69
C CYS A 44 -11.52 -7.05 -0.48
N VAL A 45 -10.71 -6.04 -0.17
CA VAL A 45 -10.01 -5.23 -1.18
C VAL A 45 -8.52 -5.48 -1.06
N SER A 46 -7.86 -5.82 -2.17
CA SER A 46 -6.42 -6.00 -2.26
C SER A 46 -5.73 -4.75 -2.76
N VAL A 47 -4.52 -4.47 -2.26
CA VAL A 47 -3.61 -3.48 -2.85
C VAL A 47 -2.58 -4.21 -3.71
N ASP A 48 -2.56 -3.89 -5.00
CA ASP A 48 -1.57 -4.41 -5.92
C ASP A 48 -0.20 -3.72 -5.67
N THR A 49 0.78 -4.50 -5.22
CA THR A 49 2.12 -4.03 -4.86
C THR A 49 3.20 -4.92 -5.46
N SER A 50 4.40 -4.35 -5.59
CA SER A 50 5.62 -5.07 -5.96
C SER A 50 6.56 -5.29 -4.77
N VAL A 51 6.11 -5.01 -3.55
CA VAL A 51 6.88 -5.29 -2.33
C VAL A 51 6.89 -6.78 -2.07
N ALA A 52 8.09 -7.37 -2.08
CA ALA A 52 8.30 -8.79 -1.91
C ALA A 52 7.68 -9.30 -0.60
N GLY A 53 6.81 -10.31 -0.69
CA GLY A 53 6.11 -10.93 0.44
C GLY A 53 4.82 -10.22 0.86
N LEU A 54 4.43 -9.12 0.21
CA LEU A 54 3.19 -8.37 0.47
C LEU A 54 2.24 -8.32 -0.75
N GLU A 55 2.48 -9.14 -1.77
CA GLU A 55 1.77 -9.10 -3.05
C GLU A 55 0.27 -9.45 -2.95
N GLN A 56 -0.15 -10.06 -1.84
CA GLN A 56 -1.54 -10.45 -1.57
C GLN A 56 -2.12 -9.72 -0.36
N LEU A 57 -1.72 -8.46 -0.16
CA LEU A 57 -2.18 -7.68 0.98
C LEU A 57 -3.60 -7.17 0.74
N SER A 58 -4.53 -7.64 1.55
CA SER A 58 -5.95 -7.31 1.45
C SER A 58 -6.58 -7.08 2.82
N MET A 59 -7.59 -6.21 2.81
CA MET A 59 -8.33 -5.81 4.00
C MET A 59 -9.82 -5.61 3.72
N CYS A 60 -10.64 -5.86 4.73
CA CYS A 60 -12.06 -5.58 4.72
C CYS A 60 -12.32 -4.07 4.76
N ILE A 61 -13.04 -3.58 3.75
CA ILE A 61 -13.42 -2.17 3.59
C ILE A 61 -14.95 -2.10 3.41
N PRO A 62 -15.62 -1.05 3.93
CA PRO A 62 -17.03 -0.80 3.60
C PRO A 62 -17.27 -0.76 2.08
N GLY A 63 -18.05 -1.73 1.61
CA GLY A 63 -18.19 -2.14 0.21
C GLY A 63 -18.83 -1.13 -0.73
N SER A 64 -19.59 -0.15 -0.21
CA SER A 64 -20.19 0.90 -1.04
C SER A 64 -19.18 1.95 -1.53
N GLN A 65 -17.99 1.98 -0.95
CA GLN A 65 -16.98 2.99 -1.22
C GLN A 65 -15.66 2.37 -1.68
N VAL A 66 -15.61 1.09 -2.05
CA VAL A 66 -14.32 0.45 -2.40
C VAL A 66 -13.84 0.90 -3.76
N CYS A 67 -12.52 1.10 -3.88
CA CYS A 67 -11.88 1.32 -5.16
C CYS A 67 -11.92 0.04 -6.00
N SER A 68 -12.93 -0.06 -6.87
CA SER A 68 -13.13 -1.25 -7.70
C SER A 68 -14.04 -0.95 -8.88
N GLY A 69 -13.72 -1.52 -10.05
CA GLY A 69 -14.59 -1.46 -11.22
C GLY A 69 -14.76 -0.01 -11.70
N ARG A 70 -15.93 0.57 -11.45
CA ARG A 70 -16.22 1.98 -11.80
C ARG A 70 -16.00 2.97 -10.67
N ILE A 71 -15.84 2.49 -9.44
CA ILE A 71 -15.91 3.32 -8.23
C ILE A 71 -14.50 3.79 -7.86
N ALA A 72 -14.29 5.10 -7.88
CA ALA A 72 -13.13 5.77 -7.33
C ALA A 72 -13.29 5.88 -5.80
N GLY A 73 -12.75 4.90 -5.10
CA GLY A 73 -13.07 4.64 -3.71
C GLY A 73 -11.89 4.65 -2.75
N LEU A 74 -12.13 4.03 -1.61
CA LEU A 74 -11.22 3.72 -0.53
C LEU A 74 -10.43 2.45 -0.85
N CYS A 75 -9.21 2.46 -0.38
CA CYS A 75 -8.28 1.35 -0.41
C CYS A 75 -7.87 0.99 1.02
N PRO A 76 -7.32 -0.22 1.23
CA PRO A 76 -6.78 -0.61 2.51
C PRO A 76 -5.74 0.37 3.06
N THR A 77 -5.95 0.81 4.31
CA THR A 77 -4.96 1.52 5.12
C THR A 77 -4.40 0.55 6.16
N PHE A 78 -3.12 0.64 6.50
CA PHE A 78 -2.45 -0.37 7.36
C PHE A 78 -1.93 0.23 8.67
N THR A 79 -2.52 1.34 9.13
CA THR A 79 -2.00 2.15 10.23
C THR A 79 -1.77 1.36 11.53
N SER A 80 -2.69 0.46 11.88
CA SER A 80 -2.57 -0.40 13.07
C SER A 80 -1.70 -1.65 12.87
N TRP A 81 -1.31 -1.96 11.63
CA TRP A 81 -0.51 -3.14 11.32
C TRP A 81 0.97 -2.84 11.56
N PRO A 82 1.82 -3.86 11.75
CA PRO A 82 3.27 -3.68 11.93
C PRO A 82 3.93 -2.86 10.83
N SER A 83 5.07 -2.24 11.16
CA SER A 83 5.82 -1.32 10.29
C SER A 83 6.11 -1.89 8.90
N LYS A 84 6.38 -3.20 8.78
CA LYS A 84 6.61 -3.87 7.50
C LYS A 84 5.46 -3.75 6.50
N TYR A 85 4.22 -3.59 6.96
CA TYR A 85 3.03 -3.43 6.10
C TYR A 85 2.73 -1.95 5.77
N ARG A 86 3.13 -1.03 6.66
CA ARG A 86 2.89 0.42 6.50
C ARG A 86 3.70 1.06 5.39
N VAL A 87 4.62 0.32 4.78
CA VAL A 87 5.34 0.75 3.57
C VAL A 87 4.44 0.83 2.34
N ILE A 88 3.29 0.15 2.35
CA ILE A 88 2.31 0.18 1.26
C ILE A 88 1.52 1.49 1.35
N GLN A 89 1.55 2.27 0.27
CA GLN A 89 0.92 3.59 0.21
C GLN A 89 -0.17 3.58 -0.87
N PRO A 90 -1.44 3.37 -0.50
CA PRO A 90 -2.49 3.03 -1.45
C PRO A 90 -2.97 4.23 -2.28
N ILE A 91 -3.08 4.00 -3.59
CA ILE A 91 -3.68 4.89 -4.58
C ILE A 91 -4.84 4.13 -5.24
N CYS A 92 -6.03 4.72 -5.26
CA CYS A 92 -7.12 4.25 -6.10
C CYS A 92 -6.87 4.68 -7.55
N ALA A 93 -6.26 3.82 -8.35
CA ALA A 93 -5.89 4.13 -9.72
C ALA A 93 -6.90 3.53 -10.69
N PHE A 94 -7.24 4.30 -11.73
CA PHE A 94 -7.79 3.69 -12.93
C PHE A 94 -6.64 2.94 -13.61
N VAL A 95 -6.83 1.66 -13.93
CA VAL A 95 -5.80 0.80 -14.52
C VAL A 95 -6.32 0.10 -15.76
N GLU A 96 -5.45 -0.06 -16.75
CA GLU A 96 -5.76 -0.80 -17.97
C GLU A 96 -6.05 -2.27 -17.67
N VAL A 97 -7.05 -2.85 -18.33
CA VAL A 97 -7.36 -4.28 -18.25
C VAL A 97 -7.67 -4.84 -19.63
N ASP A 98 -7.15 -6.05 -19.90
CA ASP A 98 -7.23 -6.68 -21.22
C ASP A 98 -8.47 -7.58 -21.40
N ASN A 99 -9.16 -7.95 -20.31
CA ASN A 99 -10.23 -8.96 -20.28
C ASN A 99 -11.65 -8.38 -20.28
N CYS A 100 -11.86 -7.32 -21.07
CA CYS A 100 -13.14 -6.62 -21.19
C CYS A 100 -14.19 -7.45 -21.93
N ASP A 101 -15.33 -7.70 -21.27
CA ASP A 101 -16.53 -8.31 -21.87
C ASP A 101 -17.46 -7.23 -22.43
N GLN A 102 -17.69 -6.19 -21.62
CA GLN A 102 -18.53 -5.06 -21.94
C GLN A 102 -17.69 -3.81 -21.79
N GLN A 103 -17.85 -2.89 -22.73
CA GLN A 103 -17.16 -1.61 -22.71
C GLN A 103 -18.18 -0.49 -22.64
N PHE A 104 -17.87 0.51 -21.82
CA PHE A 104 -18.67 1.70 -21.65
C PHE A 104 -17.82 2.91 -22.00
N ASN A 105 -18.34 3.83 -22.80
CA ASN A 105 -17.63 5.05 -23.12
C ASN A 105 -17.90 6.08 -22.03
N VAL A 106 -16.82 6.58 -21.41
CA VAL A 106 -16.87 7.63 -20.40
C VAL A 106 -16.53 8.96 -21.06
N THR A 107 -17.48 9.88 -21.04
CA THR A 107 -17.29 11.27 -21.46
C THR A 107 -17.27 12.16 -20.24
N VAL A 108 -16.29 13.06 -20.17
CA VAL A 108 -16.14 14.04 -19.09
C VAL A 108 -16.34 15.44 -19.67
N THR A 109 -17.24 16.23 -19.09
CA THR A 109 -17.42 17.65 -19.42
C THR A 109 -16.50 18.53 -18.58
N SER A 110 -15.85 19.49 -19.23
CA SER A 110 -14.56 20.05 -18.79
C SER A 110 -14.64 21.44 -18.16
N SER A 111 -15.30 21.63 -17.02
CA SER A 111 -15.45 22.98 -16.44
C SER A 111 -15.05 23.15 -14.97
N ALA A 112 -13.77 22.94 -14.61
CA ALA A 112 -12.98 23.82 -13.71
C ALA A 112 -11.57 23.28 -13.31
N GLY A 113 -10.49 23.60 -14.05
CA GLY A 113 -9.10 23.46 -13.55
C GLY A 113 -8.07 22.95 -14.59
N SER A 114 -6.78 23.03 -14.23
CA SER A 114 -5.62 22.97 -15.14
C SER A 114 -5.44 21.66 -15.93
N ASN A 115 -6.26 20.63 -15.68
CA ASN A 115 -6.14 19.32 -16.32
C ASN A 115 -7.47 18.64 -16.69
N GLY A 116 -8.50 19.38 -17.12
CA GLY A 116 -9.75 18.79 -17.64
C GLY A 116 -10.58 18.09 -16.55
N THR A 117 -10.86 18.84 -15.49
CA THR A 117 -11.42 18.39 -14.22
C THR A 117 -12.82 17.77 -14.34
N VAL A 118 -13.06 16.76 -13.51
CA VAL A 118 -14.39 16.29 -13.09
C VAL A 118 -14.46 16.65 -11.60
N ASP A 119 -15.31 17.59 -11.22
CA ASP A 119 -15.53 17.94 -9.81
C ASP A 119 -16.93 17.55 -9.32
N ASP A 120 -17.84 17.22 -10.25
CA ASP A 120 -19.15 16.66 -9.97
C ASP A 120 -19.41 15.37 -10.78
N ASN A 121 -20.12 14.40 -10.19
CA ASN A 121 -20.57 13.19 -10.89
C ASN A 121 -21.43 13.50 -12.12
N ASN A 122 -22.09 14.66 -12.15
CA ASN A 122 -22.89 15.14 -13.28
C ASN A 122 -22.04 15.48 -14.51
N ASP A 123 -20.73 15.68 -14.35
CA ASP A 123 -19.82 15.90 -15.47
C ASP A 123 -19.44 14.60 -16.19
N VAL A 124 -19.80 13.46 -15.61
CA VAL A 124 -19.50 12.14 -16.17
C VAL A 124 -20.73 11.58 -16.86
N THR A 125 -20.63 11.39 -18.16
CA THR A 125 -21.63 10.63 -18.93
C THR A 125 -21.06 9.27 -19.31
N ILE A 126 -21.73 8.21 -18.86
CA ILE A 126 -21.43 6.83 -19.24
C ILE A 126 -22.45 6.38 -20.27
N SER A 127 -21.96 5.97 -21.44
CA SER A 127 -22.80 5.43 -22.50
C SER A 127 -22.41 3.99 -22.81
N SER A 128 -23.41 3.15 -23.07
CA SER A 128 -23.21 1.78 -23.51
C SER A 128 -22.42 1.77 -24.81
N SER A 129 -21.27 1.08 -24.85
CA SER A 129 -20.55 0.85 -26.10
C SER A 129 -20.96 -0.50 -26.68
N SER A 130 -20.92 -0.64 -28.00
CA SER A 130 -21.39 -1.82 -28.76
C SER A 130 -20.39 -3.00 -28.75
N GLY A 131 -19.59 -3.14 -27.70
CA GLY A 131 -18.59 -4.21 -27.58
C GLY A 131 -19.23 -5.54 -27.16
N ASN A 132 -19.24 -6.53 -28.08
CA ASN A 132 -19.30 -7.94 -27.71
C ASN A 132 -17.85 -8.39 -27.45
N GLY A 133 -17.36 -8.14 -26.24
CA GLY A 133 -16.14 -8.78 -25.76
C GLY A 133 -16.39 -10.27 -25.51
N THR A 134 -15.31 -11.03 -25.32
CA THR A 134 -15.36 -12.42 -24.82
C THR A 134 -14.76 -12.50 -23.41
N GLY A 135 -14.63 -11.36 -22.74
CA GLY A 135 -14.00 -11.22 -21.44
C GLY A 135 -14.93 -11.57 -20.28
N THR A 136 -14.60 -11.10 -19.08
CA THR A 136 -15.46 -11.28 -17.89
C THR A 136 -15.66 -9.99 -17.10
N VAL A 137 -15.05 -8.88 -17.52
CA VAL A 137 -15.01 -7.62 -16.78
C VAL A 137 -15.74 -6.53 -17.55
N GLN A 138 -16.53 -5.73 -16.84
CA GLN A 138 -17.07 -4.48 -17.35
C GLN A 138 -15.98 -3.42 -17.30
N CYS A 139 -15.60 -2.89 -18.45
CA CYS A 139 -14.55 -1.91 -18.60
C CYS A 139 -15.09 -0.56 -19.01
N TYR A 140 -14.33 0.47 -18.67
CA TYR A 140 -14.65 1.86 -18.98
C TYR A 140 -13.57 2.42 -19.89
N GLN A 141 -13.96 3.03 -21.00
CA GLN A 141 -13.04 3.71 -21.90
C GLN A 141 -12.97 5.18 -21.49
N ARG A 142 -11.78 5.63 -21.07
CA ARG A 142 -11.53 6.99 -20.59
C ARG A 142 -10.34 7.61 -21.32
N ASN A 143 -10.46 8.87 -21.73
CA ASN A 143 -9.37 9.63 -22.34
C ASN A 143 -8.67 10.54 -21.33
N PHE A 144 -7.39 10.30 -21.02
CA PHE A 144 -6.57 11.15 -20.17
C PHE A 144 -5.85 12.18 -21.04
N THR A 145 -5.75 13.43 -20.58
CA THR A 145 -5.17 14.51 -21.39
C THR A 145 -4.47 15.52 -20.50
N VAL A 146 -3.25 15.90 -20.87
CA VAL A 146 -2.47 16.97 -20.25
C VAL A 146 -1.49 17.55 -21.27
N ASN A 147 -1.33 18.88 -21.34
CA ASN A 147 -0.34 19.56 -22.19
C ASN A 147 -0.28 19.04 -23.66
N ASP A 148 -1.43 18.95 -24.33
CA ASP A 148 -1.59 18.42 -25.71
C ASP A 148 -1.25 16.92 -25.91
N GLU A 149 -0.82 16.21 -24.86
CA GLU A 149 -0.72 14.75 -24.85
C GLU A 149 -2.05 14.14 -24.42
N TYR A 150 -2.47 13.07 -25.08
CA TYR A 150 -3.66 12.32 -24.69
C TYR A 150 -3.47 10.81 -24.83
N VAL A 151 -4.10 10.06 -23.92
CA VAL A 151 -4.08 8.58 -23.90
C VAL A 151 -5.49 8.07 -23.63
N VAL A 152 -5.98 7.18 -24.50
CA VAL A 152 -7.25 6.47 -24.30
C VAL A 152 -6.97 5.14 -23.61
N VAL A 153 -7.66 4.88 -22.50
CA VAL A 153 -7.47 3.67 -21.70
C VAL A 153 -8.78 2.94 -21.53
N ASN A 154 -8.74 1.62 -21.66
CA ASN A 154 -9.83 0.72 -21.29
C ASN A 154 -9.50 0.09 -19.94
N GLY A 155 -10.20 0.51 -18.90
CA GLY A 155 -9.77 0.22 -17.55
C GLY A 155 -10.87 0.07 -16.53
N ILE A 156 -10.43 -0.18 -15.30
CA ILE A 156 -11.23 -0.19 -14.08
C ILE A 156 -10.42 0.41 -12.93
N TYR A 157 -11.10 0.85 -11.87
CA TYR A 157 -10.47 1.24 -10.63
C TYR A 157 -9.95 0.03 -9.86
N GLN A 158 -8.73 0.14 -9.34
CA GLN A 158 -8.09 -0.82 -8.45
C GLN A 158 -7.13 -0.08 -7.48
N CYS A 159 -6.91 -0.67 -6.31
CA CYS A 159 -5.92 -0.16 -5.37
C CYS A 159 -4.52 -0.57 -5.78
N LEU A 160 -3.64 0.39 -6.02
CA LEU A 160 -2.23 0.18 -6.33
C LEU A 160 -1.37 0.80 -5.22
N ASP A 161 -0.25 0.17 -4.93
CA ASP A 161 0.81 0.79 -4.15
C ASP A 161 1.45 1.94 -4.96
N LYS A 162 1.70 3.09 -4.32
CA LYS A 162 2.34 4.27 -4.91
C LYS A 162 3.62 3.94 -5.64
N ALA A 163 4.45 3.04 -5.12
CA ALA A 163 5.69 2.64 -5.78
C ALA A 163 5.41 2.01 -7.16
N LYS A 164 4.42 1.11 -7.22
CA LYS A 164 3.99 0.45 -8.46
C LYS A 164 3.28 1.41 -9.41
N TYR A 165 2.41 2.27 -8.87
CA TYR A 165 1.73 3.33 -9.62
C TYR A 165 2.73 4.24 -10.37
N VAL A 166 3.78 4.69 -9.68
CA VAL A 166 4.82 5.52 -10.31
C VAL A 166 5.65 4.73 -11.31
N ALA A 167 6.05 3.49 -10.97
CA ALA A 167 6.88 2.66 -11.83
C ALA A 167 6.21 2.34 -13.18
N ASN A 168 4.89 2.13 -13.17
CA ASN A 168 4.11 1.79 -14.35
C ASN A 168 3.49 3.02 -15.04
N ASN A 169 3.75 4.22 -14.55
CA ASN A 169 3.09 5.44 -15.02
C ASN A 169 1.56 5.28 -15.00
N GLY A 170 0.98 4.95 -13.84
CA GLY A 170 -0.44 4.64 -13.66
C GLY A 170 -1.39 5.83 -13.89
N GLY A 171 -0.88 7.04 -14.06
CA GLY A 171 -1.62 8.20 -14.59
C GLY A 171 -1.59 8.30 -16.12
N TYR A 172 -0.99 7.31 -16.79
CA TYR A 172 -0.84 7.13 -18.25
C TYR A 172 0.03 8.18 -18.95
N ILE A 173 0.07 9.39 -18.43
CA ILE A 173 0.96 10.46 -18.82
C ILE A 173 1.80 10.81 -17.58
N LYS A 174 3.12 10.88 -17.74
CA LYS A 174 4.05 11.05 -16.61
C LYS A 174 3.73 12.28 -15.76
N ASN A 175 3.31 13.36 -16.41
CA ASN A 175 2.92 14.59 -15.75
C ASN A 175 1.68 14.39 -14.85
N ILE A 176 0.70 13.57 -15.25
CA ILE A 176 -0.46 13.22 -14.42
C ILE A 176 0.00 12.39 -13.23
N THR A 177 0.80 11.35 -13.45
CA THR A 177 1.33 10.49 -12.38
C THR A 177 2.04 11.29 -11.30
N ASP A 178 2.88 12.27 -11.68
CA ASP A 178 3.58 13.13 -10.72
C ASP A 178 2.62 14.07 -9.98
N THR A 179 1.66 14.65 -10.71
CA THR A 179 0.64 15.55 -10.15
C THR A 179 -0.22 14.83 -9.11
N VAL A 180 -0.64 13.59 -9.37
CA VAL A 180 -1.45 12.78 -8.43
C VAL A 180 -0.69 12.53 -7.13
N VAL A 181 0.59 12.18 -7.22
CA VAL A 181 1.44 11.93 -6.03
C VAL A 181 1.61 13.21 -5.20
N GLU A 182 1.72 14.36 -5.86
CA GLU A 182 1.79 15.68 -5.21
C GLU A 182 0.46 16.08 -4.56
N GLN A 183 -0.66 15.94 -5.29
CA GLN A 183 -2.02 16.25 -4.82
C GLN A 183 -2.38 15.45 -3.55
N CYS A 184 -1.87 14.23 -3.42
CA CYS A 184 -2.08 13.38 -2.26
C CYS A 184 -1.02 13.55 -1.15
N GLY A 185 -0.24 14.64 -1.21
CA GLY A 185 0.64 15.06 -0.12
C GLY A 185 1.78 14.09 0.17
N TRP A 186 2.39 13.49 -0.86
CA TRP A 186 3.53 12.61 -0.68
C TRP A 186 4.66 13.29 0.11
N ASN A 187 5.00 12.72 1.26
CA ASN A 187 6.07 13.20 2.11
C ASN A 187 7.30 12.30 1.94
N THR A 188 8.39 12.84 1.40
CA THR A 188 9.63 12.08 1.16
C THR A 188 10.37 11.68 2.45
N THR A 189 10.12 12.38 3.56
CA THR A 189 10.77 12.11 4.85
C THR A 189 10.07 10.98 5.59
N SER A 190 8.74 11.06 5.73
CA SER A 190 7.94 9.99 6.36
C SER A 190 7.64 8.84 5.41
N GLN A 191 7.84 9.02 4.09
CA GLN A 191 7.47 8.08 3.03
C GLN A 191 5.99 7.72 3.05
N THR A 192 5.13 8.68 3.38
CA THR A 192 3.69 8.50 3.48
C THR A 192 2.94 9.34 2.46
N LEU A 193 1.83 8.78 1.99
CA LEU A 193 0.80 9.43 1.19
C LEU A 193 -0.44 9.60 2.07
N CYS A 194 -1.11 10.75 1.99
CA CYS A 194 -2.25 11.05 2.88
C CYS A 194 -1.94 10.82 4.36
N SER A 195 -0.69 11.15 4.75
CA SER A 195 -0.12 10.94 6.08
C SER A 195 -0.24 9.51 6.62
N GLY A 196 -0.55 8.51 5.78
CA GLY A 196 -0.83 7.14 6.20
C GLY A 196 -2.22 6.93 6.81
N HIS A 197 -3.11 7.92 6.74
CA HIS A 197 -4.43 7.92 7.37
C HIS A 197 -5.58 8.11 6.36
N GLY A 198 -5.36 7.74 5.11
CA GLY A 198 -6.36 7.83 4.06
C GLY A 198 -5.94 7.12 2.78
N THR A 199 -6.82 7.19 1.78
CA THR A 199 -6.57 6.71 0.42
C THR A 199 -6.37 7.90 -0.51
N CYS A 200 -5.33 7.87 -1.34
CA CYS A 200 -5.22 8.79 -2.46
C CYS A 200 -6.18 8.34 -3.57
N SER A 201 -7.22 9.11 -3.85
CA SER A 201 -8.32 8.70 -4.73
C SER A 201 -8.78 9.88 -5.59
N PRO A 202 -9.32 9.63 -6.80
CA PRO A 202 -9.95 10.69 -7.58
C PRO A 202 -11.01 11.42 -6.77
N LEU A 203 -11.15 12.74 -7.00
CA LEU A 203 -12.20 13.58 -6.40
C LEU A 203 -13.58 12.94 -6.56
N VAL A 204 -13.87 12.53 -7.80
CA VAL A 204 -15.06 11.77 -8.20
C VAL A 204 -14.66 10.71 -9.23
N ASP A 205 -15.59 9.79 -9.53
CA ASP A 205 -15.35 8.75 -10.54
C ASP A 205 -14.85 9.36 -11.86
N PHE A 206 -13.77 8.82 -12.40
CA PHE A 206 -13.10 9.23 -13.65
C PHE A 206 -12.43 10.62 -13.68
N ALA A 207 -12.29 11.29 -12.53
CA ALA A 207 -11.49 12.51 -12.40
C ALA A 207 -9.99 12.24 -12.63
N GLN A 208 -9.28 13.23 -13.18
CA GLN A 208 -7.80 13.23 -13.25
C GLN A 208 -7.17 13.87 -12.01
N ASP A 209 -7.96 14.63 -11.24
CA ASP A 209 -7.54 15.22 -9.98
C ASP A 209 -7.87 14.30 -8.81
N TYR A 210 -6.92 14.23 -7.89
CA TYR A 210 -6.95 13.35 -6.75
C TYR A 210 -6.96 14.15 -5.45
N GLU A 211 -7.48 13.53 -4.42
CA GLU A 211 -7.40 14.01 -3.05
C GLU A 211 -7.15 12.86 -2.09
N CYS A 212 -6.85 13.22 -0.85
CA CYS A 212 -6.83 12.29 0.25
C CYS A 212 -8.24 12.08 0.79
N LYS A 213 -8.82 10.91 0.51
CA LYS A 213 -10.02 10.42 1.21
C LYS A 213 -9.59 9.90 2.57
N CYS A 214 -9.60 10.81 3.55
CA CYS A 214 -9.17 10.53 4.91
C CYS A 214 -10.10 9.54 5.60
N ASN A 215 -9.50 8.70 6.43
CA ASN A 215 -10.22 7.96 7.43
C ASN A 215 -10.95 8.92 8.39
N ALA A 216 -12.11 8.53 8.92
CA ALA A 216 -12.87 9.38 9.86
C ALA A 216 -12.01 9.81 11.05
N GLY A 217 -12.23 11.01 11.59
CA GLY A 217 -11.42 11.54 12.70
C GLY A 217 -10.04 12.07 12.34
N TYR A 218 -9.72 12.20 11.05
CA TYR A 218 -8.55 12.93 10.53
C TYR A 218 -8.96 14.16 9.72
N ASN A 219 -8.09 15.16 9.67
CA ASN A 219 -8.34 16.42 8.97
C ASN A 219 -8.14 16.27 7.45
N SER A 220 -9.19 16.54 6.67
CA SER A 220 -9.12 16.46 5.20
C SER A 220 -8.28 17.56 4.56
N SER A 221 -8.08 18.69 5.24
CA SER A 221 -7.37 19.85 4.69
C SER A 221 -5.85 19.82 4.88
N ASP A 222 -5.31 18.81 5.58
CA ASP A 222 -3.87 18.68 5.84
C ASP A 222 -3.31 17.31 5.45
N TYR A 223 -3.92 16.70 4.43
CA TYR A 223 -3.56 15.35 3.96
C TYR A 223 -3.69 14.30 5.06
N CYS A 224 -4.78 14.36 5.84
CA CYS A 224 -5.09 13.42 6.92
C CYS A 224 -4.04 13.38 8.04
N ASN A 225 -3.32 14.48 8.28
CA ASN A 225 -2.25 14.52 9.26
C ASN A 225 -2.80 14.73 10.68
N ALA A 226 -3.62 15.77 10.88
CA ALA A 226 -4.12 16.07 12.22
C ALA A 226 -5.27 15.14 12.62
N ILE A 227 -5.19 14.60 13.83
CA ILE A 227 -6.30 13.91 14.49
C ILE A 227 -7.31 14.95 14.97
N THR A 228 -8.57 14.81 14.58
CA THR A 228 -9.67 15.74 14.90
C THR A 228 -10.70 15.13 15.84
N SER A 229 -10.91 13.81 15.81
CA SER A 229 -11.87 13.10 16.66
C SER A 229 -11.43 11.65 16.95
N ASN A 230 -12.18 10.94 17.80
CA ASN A 230 -11.98 9.50 18.07
C ASN A 230 -12.76 8.58 17.10
N GLU A 231 -13.42 9.16 16.10
CA GLU A 231 -14.19 8.40 15.13
C GLU A 231 -13.26 7.56 14.25
N CYS A 232 -13.76 6.43 13.76
CA CYS A 232 -13.04 5.58 12.82
C CYS A 232 -13.97 5.05 11.73
N SER A 233 -13.41 4.82 10.55
CA SER A 233 -14.11 4.30 9.37
C SER A 233 -13.36 3.16 8.70
N SER A 234 -12.24 2.73 9.29
CA SER A 234 -11.44 1.60 8.84
C SER A 234 -11.08 0.70 10.01
N VAL A 235 -11.18 -0.61 9.77
CA VAL A 235 -10.91 -1.69 10.73
C VAL A 235 -9.49 -1.64 11.33
N SER A 236 -8.54 -1.02 10.63
CA SER A 236 -7.12 -0.94 10.99
C SER A 236 -6.65 0.48 11.34
N GLN A 237 -7.57 1.39 11.66
CA GLN A 237 -7.25 2.81 11.80
C GLN A 237 -6.69 3.19 13.18
N CYS A 238 -7.17 2.53 14.24
CA CYS A 238 -7.08 2.98 15.64
C CYS A 238 -5.71 2.73 16.30
N GLY A 239 -4.62 3.05 15.63
CA GLY A 239 -3.26 2.81 16.15
C GLY A 239 -2.96 1.33 16.37
N THR A 240 -1.75 0.99 16.81
CA THR A 240 -1.36 -0.42 17.06
C THR A 240 -2.00 -1.00 18.31
N GLU A 241 -2.47 -0.13 19.21
CA GLU A 241 -3.06 -0.50 20.50
C GLU A 241 -4.56 -0.26 20.55
N GLY A 242 -5.24 -0.12 19.40
CA GLY A 242 -6.69 0.10 19.38
C GLY A 242 -7.41 -0.67 18.28
N THR A 243 -8.72 -0.79 18.46
CA THR A 243 -9.64 -1.42 17.51
C THR A 243 -10.79 -0.45 17.21
N CYS A 244 -11.25 -0.41 15.97
CA CYS A 244 -12.44 0.35 15.62
C CYS A 244 -13.69 -0.47 15.96
N ASP A 245 -14.52 0.05 16.86
CA ASP A 245 -15.81 -0.56 17.20
C ASP A 245 -16.90 0.08 16.33
N PHE A 246 -17.47 -0.71 15.42
CA PHE A 246 -18.49 -0.24 14.47
C PHE A 246 -19.89 -0.51 15.00
N ASP A 247 -20.77 0.49 14.88
CA ASP A 247 -22.19 0.26 15.13
C ASP A 247 -22.75 -0.71 14.08
N GLU A 248 -23.60 -1.65 14.51
CA GLU A 248 -24.20 -2.65 13.61
C GLU A 248 -24.85 -1.98 12.39
N GLY A 249 -24.41 -2.37 11.19
CA GLY A 249 -24.93 -1.86 9.92
C GLY A 249 -24.38 -0.51 9.48
N THR A 250 -23.34 0.02 10.14
CA THR A 250 -22.70 1.29 9.78
C THR A 250 -21.29 1.10 9.21
N SER A 251 -20.72 2.17 8.68
CA SER A 251 -19.32 2.26 8.22
C SER A 251 -18.46 3.15 9.11
N ASN A 252 -18.99 3.56 10.26
CA ASN A 252 -18.38 4.51 11.17
C ASN A 252 -18.46 3.95 12.59
N GLY A 253 -17.45 4.24 13.40
CA GLY A 253 -17.30 3.72 14.74
C GLY A 253 -16.44 4.63 15.60
N GLU A 254 -16.08 4.15 16.78
CA GLU A 254 -15.12 4.82 17.67
C GLU A 254 -13.94 3.91 18.00
N CYS A 255 -12.76 4.50 18.14
CA CYS A 255 -11.57 3.76 18.53
C CYS A 255 -11.61 3.36 20.00
N MET A 256 -11.53 2.05 20.25
CA MET A 256 -11.38 1.44 21.57
C MET A 256 -9.92 1.10 21.83
N CYS A 257 -9.34 1.76 22.82
CA CYS A 257 -7.92 1.60 23.15
C CYS A 257 -7.71 0.45 24.14
N SER A 258 -6.69 -0.34 23.86
CA SER A 258 -6.17 -1.37 24.75
C SER A 258 -5.53 -0.74 25.97
N ALA A 259 -5.38 -1.54 27.03
CA ALA A 259 -4.72 -1.07 28.24
C ALA A 259 -3.32 -0.52 27.92
N GLY A 260 -2.95 0.61 28.53
CA GLY A 260 -1.68 1.30 28.26
C GLY A 260 -1.71 2.32 27.13
N ALA A 261 -2.81 2.41 26.37
CA ALA A 261 -3.06 3.43 25.36
C ALA A 261 -4.31 4.26 25.67
N LYS A 262 -4.34 5.50 25.17
CA LYS A 262 -5.45 6.44 25.31
C LYS A 262 -5.44 7.50 24.20
N GLY A 263 -6.40 8.42 24.31
CA GLY A 263 -6.54 9.55 23.41
C GLY A 263 -7.20 9.14 22.08
N ASN A 264 -7.50 10.14 21.26
CA ASN A 264 -8.09 9.90 19.95
C ASN A 264 -7.19 9.00 19.11
N GLN A 265 -7.80 8.06 18.39
CA GLN A 265 -7.10 7.12 17.52
C GLN A 265 -6.11 6.19 18.26
N CYS A 266 -6.18 6.13 19.59
CA CYS A 266 -5.30 5.34 20.46
C CYS A 266 -3.81 5.55 20.18
N THR A 267 -3.43 6.80 19.90
CA THR A 267 -2.07 7.17 19.51
C THR A 267 -1.18 7.61 20.67
N GLN A 268 -1.75 7.77 21.87
CA GLN A 268 -1.03 8.22 23.05
C GLN A 268 -0.91 7.09 24.08
N CYS A 269 0.22 7.03 24.77
CA CYS A 269 0.37 6.13 25.91
C CYS A 269 -0.35 6.67 27.15
N ASP A 270 -0.86 5.75 27.97
CA ASP A 270 -1.42 6.07 29.25
C ASP A 270 -0.41 5.86 30.38
N ALA A 271 0.21 6.95 30.83
CA ALA A 271 1.16 6.94 31.94
C ALA A 271 0.56 6.44 33.28
N SER A 272 -0.76 6.30 33.39
CA SER A 272 -1.41 5.74 34.58
C SER A 272 -1.46 4.21 34.60
N ALA A 273 -1.21 3.56 33.45
CA ALA A 273 -1.16 2.11 33.35
C ALA A 273 0.11 1.53 33.99
N SER A 274 0.09 0.22 34.26
CA SER A 274 1.25 -0.47 34.83
C SER A 274 2.45 -0.44 33.88
N SER A 275 3.65 -0.47 34.44
CA SER A 275 4.92 -0.46 33.68
C SER A 275 5.03 -1.62 32.69
N ASP A 276 4.37 -2.75 32.96
CA ASP A 276 4.43 -3.95 32.12
C ASP A 276 3.50 -3.87 30.89
N VAL A 277 2.63 -2.85 30.84
CA VAL A 277 1.61 -2.67 29.79
C VAL A 277 1.86 -1.38 29.02
N VAL A 278 2.14 -0.28 29.72
CA VAL A 278 2.42 1.01 29.05
C VAL A 278 3.65 0.88 28.16
N CYS A 279 3.57 1.42 26.94
CA CYS A 279 4.64 1.29 25.94
C CYS A 279 5.09 -0.17 25.74
N SER A 280 4.10 -1.08 25.71
CA SER A 280 4.27 -2.53 25.59
C SER A 280 5.28 -3.13 26.59
N GLY A 281 5.48 -2.49 27.74
CA GLY A 281 6.47 -2.93 28.74
C GLY A 281 7.93 -2.64 28.38
N HIS A 282 8.18 -1.94 27.29
CA HIS A 282 9.52 -1.73 26.71
C HIS A 282 9.94 -0.27 26.66
N GLY A 283 9.24 0.62 27.38
CA GLY A 283 9.56 2.03 27.43
C GLY A 283 8.90 2.76 28.60
N THR A 284 9.08 4.06 28.62
CA THR A 284 8.43 4.96 29.58
C THR A 284 7.51 5.93 28.87
N CYS A 285 6.30 6.13 29.39
CA CYS A 285 5.36 7.09 28.84
C CYS A 285 5.65 8.52 29.34
N GLY A 286 5.88 9.44 28.41
CA GLY A 286 6.03 10.85 28.68
C GLY A 286 4.72 11.53 29.09
N SER A 287 4.81 12.72 29.68
CA SER A 287 3.64 13.53 30.05
C SER A 287 2.83 14.02 28.85
N ASP A 288 3.45 14.04 27.67
CA ASP A 288 2.86 14.33 26.36
C ASP A 288 2.17 13.12 25.73
N GLY A 289 2.18 11.96 26.39
CA GLY A 289 1.60 10.72 25.88
C GLY A 289 2.47 10.03 24.83
N VAL A 290 3.77 10.35 24.74
CA VAL A 290 4.72 9.72 23.81
C VAL A 290 5.59 8.70 24.55
N CYS A 291 5.73 7.51 23.98
CA CYS A 291 6.64 6.49 24.51
C CYS A 291 8.10 6.80 24.18
N THR A 292 8.96 6.71 25.20
CA THR A 292 10.41 6.62 25.02
C THR A 292 10.82 5.16 25.12
N CYS A 293 11.23 4.56 24.01
CA CYS A 293 11.57 3.14 23.94
C CYS A 293 12.96 2.84 24.49
N SER A 294 13.11 1.64 25.04
CA SER A 294 14.41 1.05 25.36
C SER A 294 15.22 0.82 24.09
N SER A 295 16.55 0.68 24.21
CA SER A 295 17.49 0.64 23.06
C SER A 295 17.17 -0.39 21.98
N ASP A 296 16.52 -1.49 22.34
CA ASP A 296 16.24 -2.62 21.44
C ASP A 296 14.80 -2.63 20.90
N TYR A 297 14.07 -1.53 21.08
CA TYR A 297 12.66 -1.41 20.70
C TYR A 297 12.37 -0.08 19.99
N ASN A 298 11.40 -0.10 19.09
CA ASN A 298 10.92 1.08 18.38
C ASN A 298 9.40 1.01 18.12
N GLY A 299 8.88 1.99 17.39
CA GLY A 299 7.45 2.14 17.14
C GLY A 299 6.75 2.99 18.19
N THR A 300 5.50 3.38 17.91
CA THR A 300 4.73 4.32 18.74
C THR A 300 4.56 3.85 20.18
N PHE A 301 4.45 2.53 20.39
CA PHE A 301 4.30 1.89 21.69
C PHE A 301 5.45 0.95 22.03
N CYS A 302 6.60 1.04 21.36
CA CYS A 302 7.78 0.21 21.67
C CYS A 302 7.56 -1.31 21.51
N SER A 303 6.59 -1.72 20.69
CA SER A 303 6.24 -3.12 20.46
C SER A 303 7.14 -3.79 19.41
N ASP A 304 7.76 -3.01 18.53
CA ASP A 304 8.60 -3.50 17.44
C ASP A 304 10.04 -3.69 17.97
N SER A 305 10.54 -4.93 18.02
CA SER A 305 11.94 -5.19 18.37
C SER A 305 12.87 -4.79 17.23
N THR A 306 13.99 -4.14 17.55
CA THR A 306 15.04 -3.77 16.58
C THR A 306 15.98 -4.93 16.23
N GLY A 307 15.69 -6.14 16.75
CA GLY A 307 16.57 -7.31 16.82
C GLY A 307 17.59 -7.46 15.70
N THR A 308 18.86 -7.25 16.04
CA THR A 308 19.96 -8.05 15.50
C THR A 308 19.88 -9.47 16.07
N THR A 309 19.02 -10.30 15.50
CA THR A 309 19.12 -11.77 15.60
C THR A 309 18.73 -12.40 14.28
N GLY A 310 19.58 -12.17 13.29
CA GLY A 310 19.79 -13.04 12.16
C GLY A 310 21.29 -13.15 11.96
N SER A 311 21.90 -14.19 12.50
CA SER A 311 23.15 -14.73 11.94
C SER A 311 22.84 -15.25 10.53
N SER A 312 22.68 -14.34 9.59
CA SER A 312 23.05 -14.57 8.20
C SER A 312 24.40 -13.90 8.06
N THR A 313 25.45 -14.72 7.97
CA THR A 313 26.70 -14.31 7.34
C THR A 313 26.35 -13.62 6.04
N SER A 314 26.36 -12.30 6.05
CA SER A 314 26.50 -11.50 4.85
C SER A 314 27.86 -11.89 4.25
N PRO A 315 27.93 -12.53 3.07
CA PRO A 315 29.14 -12.41 2.31
C PRO A 315 29.18 -10.95 1.89
N SER A 316 30.06 -10.20 2.54
CA SER A 316 30.57 -8.95 1.98
C SER A 316 30.98 -9.23 0.54
N ALA A 317 30.15 -8.81 -0.42
CA ALA A 317 30.52 -8.74 -1.82
C ALA A 317 31.46 -7.53 -1.99
N ALA A 318 32.65 -7.62 -1.39
CA ALA A 318 33.82 -6.95 -1.91
C ALA A 318 34.23 -7.74 -3.16
N THR A 319 33.67 -7.32 -4.30
CA THR A 319 34.06 -7.75 -5.64
C THR A 319 35.56 -7.52 -5.81
N SER A 320 36.34 -8.54 -5.48
CA SER A 320 37.74 -8.66 -5.84
C SER A 320 37.77 -9.31 -7.22
N VAL A 321 37.77 -8.48 -8.26
CA VAL A 321 37.97 -8.92 -9.64
C VAL A 321 39.35 -9.58 -9.73
N LYS A 322 39.40 -10.92 -9.65
CA LYS A 322 40.57 -11.67 -10.10
C LYS A 322 40.55 -11.68 -11.62
N VAL A 323 41.21 -10.69 -12.21
CA VAL A 323 41.59 -10.70 -13.63
C VAL A 323 42.52 -11.89 -13.84
N ALA A 324 42.05 -12.89 -14.59
CA ALA A 324 42.90 -13.93 -15.14
C ALA A 324 43.77 -13.28 -16.25
N ILE A 325 44.99 -12.92 -15.91
CA ILE A 325 45.99 -12.47 -16.88
C ILE A 325 46.52 -13.72 -17.58
N SER A 326 46.05 -13.95 -18.79
CA SER A 326 46.68 -14.86 -19.76
C SER A 326 48.06 -14.31 -20.09
N THR A 327 49.11 -14.98 -19.60
CA THR A 327 50.49 -14.62 -19.92
C THR A 327 50.84 -15.08 -21.33
N ILE A 328 50.86 -14.12 -22.26
CA ILE A 328 51.56 -14.24 -23.54
C ILE A 328 53.06 -14.11 -23.23
N ILE A 329 53.79 -15.22 -23.33
CA ILE A 329 55.25 -15.23 -23.26
C ILE A 329 55.78 -14.81 -24.64
N ALA A 330 56.38 -13.62 -24.71
CA ALA A 330 57.21 -13.20 -25.83
C ALA A 330 58.52 -12.58 -25.31
N THR A 331 59.56 -13.42 -25.39
CA THR A 331 60.96 -13.11 -25.74
C THR A 331 61.67 -11.94 -25.06
N LEU A 332 62.71 -12.27 -24.28
CA LEU A 332 63.92 -11.44 -24.17
C LEU A 332 65.13 -12.25 -24.65
N LEU A 333 65.65 -11.84 -25.80
CA LEU A 333 66.98 -12.17 -26.32
C LEU A 333 67.98 -11.16 -25.74
N MET A 334 69.12 -11.66 -25.24
CA MET A 334 70.48 -11.07 -25.13
C MET A 334 71.20 -11.87 -24.02
N ALA A 335 72.43 -12.39 -24.14
CA ALA A 335 73.53 -12.09 -25.03
C ALA A 335 74.51 -13.29 -25.13
N ALA A 336 75.41 -13.18 -26.11
CA ALA A 336 76.54 -14.04 -26.46
C ALA A 336 77.46 -14.45 -25.29
N PHE A 337 78.14 -15.59 -25.41
CA PHE A 337 79.60 -15.77 -25.31
C PHE A 337 79.97 -17.26 -25.46
N ALA A 338 81.01 -17.52 -26.26
CA ALA A 338 81.69 -18.79 -26.60
C ALA A 338 81.01 -19.69 -27.67
#